data_AF-A0A0F9F0Z4-F1
#
_entry.id   AF-A0A0F9F0Z4-F1
#
_cell.length_a   1.000
_cell.length_b   1.000
_cell.length_c   1.000
_cell.angle_alpha   90.00
_cell.angle_beta   90.00
_cell.angle_gamma   90.00
#
_symmetry.space_group_name_H-M   'P 1'
#
loop_
_entity.id
_entity.type
_entity.pdbx_description
1 polymer ?
#
loop_
_entity_poly.entity_id
_entity_poly.type
_entity_poly.pdbx_seq_one_letter_code
_entity_poly.pdbx_strand_id
1 'polypeptide(L)' 'MVKVKPITLEIDDDLWNKFKESIPRTIKLNDAIVRLIEKKVTKIKLISLTLR' A
#
# COMPACT_ATOMS: atom_id res chain seq x y z
N MET A 1 16.64 2.42 -14.82
CA MET A 1 15.99 2.53 -13.51
C MET A 1 15.36 3.90 -13.38
N VAL A 2 14.03 4.00 -13.34
CA VAL A 2 13.35 5.29 -13.10
C VAL A 2 13.44 5.58 -11.61
N LYS A 3 14.21 6.61 -11.23
CA LYS A 3 14.26 7.09 -9.84
C LYS A 3 13.01 7.92 -9.58
N VAL A 4 12.02 7.33 -8.92
CA VAL A 4 10.82 8.03 -8.49
C VAL A 4 11.19 8.85 -7.25
N LYS A 5 10.70 10.11 -7.17
CA LYS A 5 10.90 10.93 -5.97
C LYS A 5 10.23 10.25 -4.78
N PRO A 6 10.89 10.23 -3.60
CA PRO A 6 10.26 9.72 -2.38
C PRO A 6 9.04 10.57 -2.05
N ILE A 7 7.95 9.91 -1.66
CA ILE A 7 6.71 10.54 -1.22
C ILE A 7 6.55 10.24 0.27
N THR A 8 6.33 11.28 1.05
CA THR A 8 5.98 11.15 2.46
C THR A 8 4.47 10.96 2.57
N LEU A 9 4.05 9.92 3.29
CA LEU A 9 2.64 9.69 3.61
C LEU A 9 2.37 10.24 5.00
N GLU A 10 1.34 11.07 5.13
CA GLU A 10 0.82 11.48 6.43
C GLU A 10 -0.19 10.43 6.89
N ILE A 11 0.22 9.63 7.88
CA ILE A 11 -0.57 8.52 8.42
C ILE A 11 -0.55 8.66 9.94
N ASP A 12 -1.69 8.45 10.57
CA ASP A 12 -1.82 8.36 12.02
C ASP A 12 -0.83 7.32 12.60
N ASP A 13 -0.16 7.68 13.69
CA ASP A 13 0.91 6.86 14.28
C ASP A 13 0.38 5.53 14.81
N ASP A 14 -0.82 5.49 15.39
CA ASP A 14 -1.41 4.25 15.90
C ASP A 14 -1.75 3.30 14.76
N LEU A 15 -2.32 3.83 13.67
CA LEU A 15 -2.59 3.07 12.46
C LEU A 15 -1.30 2.55 11.83
N TRP A 16 -0.26 3.38 11.76
CA TRP A 16 1.04 3.00 11.22
C TRP A 16 1.73 1.93 12.06
N ASN A 17 1.66 2.02 13.39
CA ASN A 17 2.21 1.03 14.30
C ASN A 17 1.50 -0.32 14.17
N LYS A 18 0.16 -0.33 14.18
CA LYS A 18 -0.62 -1.56 13.94
C LYS A 18 -0.30 -2.21 12.60
N PHE A 19 -0.13 -1.39 11.55
CA PHE A 19 0.28 -1.89 10.25
C PHE A 19 1.65 -2.57 10.34
N LYS A 20 2.68 -1.91 10.90
CA LYS A 20 4.03 -2.49 11.04
C LYS A 20 4.03 -3.83 11.78
N GLU A 21 3.24 -3.94 12.85
CA GLU A 21 3.12 -5.17 13.65
C GLU A 21 2.48 -6.32 12.86
N SER A 22 1.57 -6.01 11.93
CA SER A 22 0.93 -7.02 11.08
C SER A 22 1.84 -7.58 9.98
N ILE A 23 2.97 -6.93 9.68
CA ILE A 23 3.87 -7.32 8.60
C ILE A 23 5.00 -8.21 9.12
N PRO A 24 5.22 -9.40 8.53
CA PRO A 24 6.37 -10.24 8.85
C PRO A 24 7.70 -9.50 8.67
N ARG A 25 8.63 -9.68 9.60
CA ARG A 25 9.97 -9.05 9.57
C ARG A 25 10.81 -9.40 8.33
N THR A 26 10.42 -10.43 7.58
CA THR A 26 11.07 -10.85 6.33
C THR A 26 10.71 -9.94 5.15
N ILE A 27 9.69 -9.09 5.27
CA ILE A 27 9.18 -8.23 4.20
C ILE A 27 9.54 -6.77 4.50
N LYS A 28 10.02 -6.05 3.48
CA LYS A 28 10.25 -4.60 3.59
C LYS A 28 8.91 -3.88 3.71
N LEU A 29 8.79 -2.94 4.64
CA LEU A 29 7.56 -2.16 4.85
C LEU A 29 7.08 -1.44 3.58
N ASN A 30 8.00 -0.89 2.79
CA ASN A 30 7.65 -0.24 1.53
C ASN A 30 6.99 -1.20 0.55
N ASP A 31 7.49 -2.43 0.42
CA ASP A 31 6.91 -3.45 -0.46
C ASP A 31 5.53 -3.88 0.04
N ALA A 32 5.34 -3.95 1.36
CA ALA A 32 4.04 -4.23 1.98
C ALA A 32 3.01 -3.13 1.68
N ILE A 33 3.41 -1.84 1.76
CA ILE A 33 2.55 -0.71 1.40
C ILE A 33 2.17 -0.77 -0.07
N VAL A 34 3.14 -0.98 -0.97
CA VAL A 34 2.89 -1.05 -2.42
C VAL A 34 1.89 -2.15 -2.74
N ARG A 35 2.07 -3.36 -2.19
CA ARG A 35 1.13 -4.47 -2.37
C ARG A 35 -0.28 -4.15 -1.88
N LEU A 36 -0.39 -3.44 -0.75
CA LEU A 36 -1.67 -3.03 -0.20
C LEU A 36 -2.39 -2.04 -1.12
N ILE A 37 -1.66 -1.06 -1.65
CA ILE A 37 -2.17 -0.08 -2.62
C ILE A 37 -2.57 -0.78 -3.92
N GLU A 38 -1.71 -1.62 -4.50
CA GLU A 38 -1.97 -2.36 -5.73
C GLU A 38 -3.23 -3.23 -5.62
N LYS A 39 -3.41 -3.93 -4.49
CA LYS A 39 -4.61 -4.73 -4.21
C LYS A 39 -5.87 -3.87 -4.19
N LYS A 40 -5.80 -2.68 -3.59
CA LYS A 40 -6.94 -1.76 -3.50
C LYS A 40 -7.28 -1.14 -4.86
N VAL A 41 -6.27 -0.67 -5.60
CA VAL A 41 -6.44 -0.06 -6.93
C VAL A 41 -6.97 -1.08 -7.94
N THR A 42 -6.45 -2.32 -7.92
CA THR A 42 -6.94 -3.40 -8.78
C THR A 42 -8.40 -3.72 -8.48
N LYS A 43 -8.78 -3.78 -7.20
CA LYS A 43 -10.18 -3.97 -6.80
C LYS A 43 -11.08 -2.85 -7.32
N ILE A 44 -10.65 -1.59 -7.23
CA ILE A 44 -11.42 -0.45 -7.75
C ILE A 44 -11.57 -0.53 -9.28
N LYS A 45 -10.50 -0.89 -10.00
CA LYS A 45 -10.52 -1.04 -11.46
C LYS A 45 -11.45 -2.17 -11.92
N LEU A 46 -11.50 -3.28 -11.19
CA LEU A 46 -12.44 -4.37 -11.48
C LEU A 46 -13.89 -3.92 -11.25
N ILE A 47 -14.16 -3.21 -10.16
CA ILE A 47 -15.51 -2.69 -9.86
C ILE A 47 -15.97 -1.71 -10.96
N SER A 48 -15.12 -0.81 -11.42
CA SER A 48 -15.48 0.17 -12.45
C SER A 48 -15.69 -0.44 -13.84
N LEU A 49 -15.09 -1.60 -14.12
CA LEU A 49 -15.29 -2.36 -15.35
C LEU A 49 -16.53 -3.26 -15.30
N THR A 50 -17.01 -3.63 -14.12
CA THR A 50 -18.21 -4.50 -13.95
C THR A 50 -19.51 -3.69 -13.89
N LEU A 51 -19.42 -2.37 -13.66
CA LEU A 51 -20.54 -1.43 -13.65
C LEU A 51 -20.76 -0.71 -15.00
N ARG A 52 -20.10 -1.17 -16.06
CA ARG A 52 -20.34 -0.76 -17.46
C ARG A 52 -21.03 -1.89 -18.21
#